data_AF-A0A2E9WMY4-F1
#
_entry.id   AF-A0A2E9WMY4-F1
#
_cell.length_a   1.000
_cell.length_b   1.000
_cell.length_c   1.000
_cell.angle_alpha   90.00
_cell.angle_beta   90.00
_cell.angle_gamma   90.00
#
_symmetry.space_group_name_H-M   'P 1'
#
loop_
_entity.id
_entity.type
_entity.pdbx_description
1 polymer ?
#
loop_
_entity_poly.entity_id
_entity_poly.type
_entity_poly.pdbx_seq_one_letter_code
_entity_poly.pdbx_strand_id
1 'polypeptide(L)'
;MSRTLLTLSLAVLAVAGLAPVAVMALRVVQDPAALQGLLDERTLSLLGRTLLLGGGAAGLALLVGAPFGYLTARTDLPGAPWLRSLGLVPLIMPPLLLAVSWTVLVPELRGAPMTILLMGLSTFPIVALFTAKAARRVDGRREEAALLSGGLAGVLRMEFGLLLPAALSGTCFAFLFAASDFAVPDFVSSVGRKFNVYADEVFATWQVDGSDSRAVATALPLVVLILAALLPALALRRRGTLATLDSDFVAPRTLALGSWRWPLGLAAWGLITLGALIPVGRMLFEAGGGPTGWSLDKFQAAFAKAVELCRDNLLASLGYSILAATLALPVALVLGHAIARWRHGWFLEMLCVLPLAAPAILFGIGNIAVWNGTWTYAFYTSGGMVVLLYIGRFLAFPTLVSAGAVASLDRELEQAAELAGAGPVRRMTRIVAPALVPSLIGGWVLMFVLAMRELDAAILVPAANDTVMFRMFNAVHFGRDDFVAALALLILFVTIVPGVLWRLFSGKELEVLP
;
A
#
# COMPACT_ATOMS: atom_id res chain seq x y z
N MET A 1 14.38 -9.95 -24.78
CA MET A 1 13.20 -10.27 -23.94
C MET A 1 12.30 -11.25 -24.68
N SER A 2 11.71 -12.25 -24.00
CA SER A 2 10.78 -13.20 -24.65
C SER A 2 9.45 -12.52 -24.94
N ARG A 3 9.00 -12.53 -26.20
CA ARG A 3 7.67 -12.03 -26.57
C ARG A 3 6.57 -12.82 -25.84
N THR A 4 6.72 -14.14 -25.74
CA THR A 4 5.76 -15.02 -25.08
C THR A 4 5.59 -14.72 -23.59
N LEU A 5 6.69 -14.48 -22.86
CA LEU A 5 6.60 -14.13 -21.43
C LEU A 5 5.89 -12.80 -21.23
N LEU A 6 6.22 -11.80 -22.07
CA LEU A 6 5.58 -10.50 -22.01
C LEU A 6 4.09 -10.61 -22.33
N THR A 7 3.70 -11.32 -23.39
CA THR A 7 2.29 -11.49 -23.77
C THR A 7 1.48 -12.19 -22.69
N LEU A 8 2.02 -13.23 -22.06
CA LEU A 8 1.36 -13.91 -20.94
C LEU A 8 1.20 -12.99 -19.74
N SER A 9 2.23 -12.22 -19.40
CA SER A 9 2.18 -11.27 -18.28
C SER A 9 1.21 -10.12 -18.53
N LEU A 10 1.16 -9.63 -19.77
CA LEU A 10 0.17 -8.65 -20.22
C LEU A 10 -1.25 -9.21 -20.19
N ALA A 11 -1.45 -10.49 -20.53
CA ALA A 11 -2.75 -11.14 -20.42
C ALA A 11 -3.22 -11.22 -18.97
N VAL A 12 -2.34 -11.55 -18.03
CA VAL A 12 -2.67 -11.53 -16.58
C VAL A 12 -3.03 -10.11 -16.13
N LEU A 13 -2.23 -9.09 -16.48
CA LEU A 13 -2.54 -7.69 -16.17
C LEU A 13 -3.88 -7.26 -16.78
N ALA A 14 -4.15 -7.67 -18.03
CA ALA A 14 -5.38 -7.34 -18.72
C ALA A 14 -6.60 -7.97 -18.04
N VAL A 15 -6.54 -9.27 -17.74
CA VAL A 15 -7.67 -10.01 -17.16
C VAL A 15 -7.90 -9.64 -15.70
N ALA A 16 -6.85 -9.61 -14.88
CA ALA A 16 -6.98 -9.36 -13.44
C ALA A 16 -7.19 -7.87 -13.13
N GLY A 17 -6.50 -6.97 -13.84
CA GLY A 17 -6.45 -5.54 -13.50
C GLY A 17 -7.22 -4.64 -14.46
N LEU A 18 -6.91 -4.70 -15.76
CA LEU A 18 -7.44 -3.70 -16.71
C LEU A 18 -8.90 -3.96 -17.10
N ALA A 19 -9.34 -5.21 -17.19
CA ALA A 19 -10.69 -5.56 -17.62
C ALA A 19 -11.78 -4.98 -16.69
N PRO A 20 -11.70 -5.11 -15.35
CA PRO A 20 -12.64 -4.45 -14.44
C PRO A 20 -12.72 -2.94 -14.67
N VAL A 21 -11.58 -2.27 -14.82
CA VAL A 21 -11.52 -0.81 -15.03
C VAL A 21 -12.09 -0.43 -16.40
N ALA A 22 -11.76 -1.19 -17.45
CA ALA A 22 -12.21 -0.95 -18.80
C ALA A 22 -13.73 -1.14 -18.95
N VAL A 23 -14.30 -2.19 -18.34
CA VAL A 23 -15.75 -2.40 -18.36
C VAL A 23 -16.49 -1.26 -17.67
N MET A 24 -15.99 -0.78 -16.52
CA MET A 24 -16.55 0.39 -15.87
C MET A 24 -16.50 1.63 -16.76
N ALA A 25 -15.36 1.92 -17.39
CA ALA A 25 -15.25 3.03 -18.34
C ALA A 25 -16.26 2.90 -19.51
N LEU A 26 -16.45 1.69 -20.04
CA LEU A 26 -17.42 1.43 -21.11
C LEU A 26 -18.87 1.65 -20.66
N ARG A 27 -19.24 1.28 -19.42
CA ARG A 27 -20.61 1.49 -18.89
C ARG A 27 -21.00 2.97 -18.92
N VAL A 28 -20.08 3.86 -18.57
CA VAL A 28 -20.34 5.31 -18.63
C VAL A 28 -20.46 5.82 -20.06
N VAL A 29 -19.63 5.31 -20.98
CA VAL A 29 -19.73 5.69 -22.40
C VAL A 29 -21.06 5.24 -23.01
N GLN A 30 -21.60 4.10 -22.57
CA GLN A 30 -22.87 3.54 -23.04
C GLN A 30 -24.10 4.24 -22.46
N ASP A 31 -23.97 4.87 -21.28
CA ASP A 31 -25.04 5.62 -20.64
C ASP A 31 -24.55 7.05 -20.29
N PRO A 32 -24.45 7.96 -21.27
CA PRO A 32 -24.05 9.34 -21.01
C PRO A 32 -25.00 10.08 -20.06
N ALA A 33 -26.24 9.62 -19.90
CA ALA A 33 -27.18 10.21 -18.95
C ALA A 33 -26.73 9.97 -17.49
N ALA A 34 -25.94 8.93 -17.23
CA ALA A 34 -25.32 8.71 -15.92
C ALA A 34 -24.34 9.84 -15.51
N LEU A 35 -23.85 10.65 -16.46
CA LEU A 35 -23.01 11.83 -16.18
C LEU A 35 -23.82 13.06 -15.72
N GLN A 36 -25.14 13.01 -15.78
CA GLN A 36 -25.99 14.08 -15.27
C GLN A 36 -25.89 14.12 -13.73
N GLY A 37 -25.74 15.32 -13.15
CA GLY A 37 -25.63 15.50 -11.71
C GLY A 37 -24.21 15.33 -11.11
N LEU A 38 -23.18 15.14 -11.94
CA LEU A 38 -21.79 15.06 -11.46
C LEU A 38 -21.29 16.35 -10.79
N LEU A 39 -21.93 17.48 -11.10
CA LEU A 39 -21.60 18.79 -10.55
C LEU A 39 -22.66 19.27 -9.56
N ASP A 40 -23.54 18.39 -9.09
CA ASP A 40 -24.51 18.75 -8.07
C ASP A 40 -23.81 19.04 -6.74
N GLU A 41 -24.44 19.87 -5.91
CA GLU A 41 -23.87 20.36 -4.65
C GLU A 41 -23.44 19.21 -3.72
N ARG A 42 -24.20 18.10 -3.71
CA ARG A 42 -23.85 16.89 -2.97
C ARG A 42 -22.54 16.27 -3.46
N THR A 43 -22.41 16.06 -4.76
CA THR A 43 -21.23 15.44 -5.39
C THR A 43 -19.99 16.30 -5.17
N LEU A 44 -20.11 17.61 -5.33
CA LEU A 44 -19.03 18.57 -5.08
C LEU A 44 -18.63 18.63 -3.60
N SER A 45 -19.60 18.59 -2.68
CA SER A 45 -19.32 18.51 -1.23
C SER A 45 -18.56 17.22 -0.88
N LEU A 46 -18.97 16.07 -1.43
CA LEU A 46 -18.29 14.79 -1.19
C LEU A 46 -16.88 14.77 -1.78
N LEU A 47 -16.69 15.35 -2.97
CA LEU A 47 -15.37 15.52 -3.57
C LEU A 47 -14.49 16.41 -2.68
N GLY A 48 -15.02 17.52 -2.17
CA GLY A 48 -14.32 18.40 -1.23
C GLY A 48 -13.90 17.70 0.06
N ARG A 49 -14.77 16.87 0.64
CA ARG A 49 -14.44 16.05 1.82
C ARG A 49 -13.37 15.01 1.55
N THR A 50 -13.40 14.39 0.37
CA THR A 50 -12.43 13.37 -0.03
C THR A 50 -11.08 13.99 -0.35
N LEU A 51 -11.06 15.17 -0.96
CA LEU A 51 -9.86 16.00 -1.13
C LEU A 51 -9.27 16.43 0.21
N LEU A 52 -10.12 16.86 1.14
CA LEU A 52 -9.70 17.22 2.50
C LEU A 52 -9.09 16.02 3.23
N LEU A 53 -9.73 14.85 3.14
CA LEU A 53 -9.23 13.60 3.72
C LEU A 53 -7.90 13.18 3.06
N GLY A 54 -7.91 12.95 1.75
CA GLY A 54 -6.77 12.45 1.00
C GLY A 54 -5.58 13.41 1.08
N GLY A 55 -5.83 14.71 0.85
CA GLY A 55 -4.80 15.75 0.91
C GLY A 55 -4.28 15.98 2.33
N GLY A 56 -5.17 15.99 3.33
CA GLY A 56 -4.78 16.12 4.73
C GLY A 56 -3.94 14.93 5.22
N ALA A 57 -4.37 13.71 4.92
CA ALA A 57 -3.66 12.49 5.30
C ALA A 57 -2.31 12.37 4.57
N ALA A 58 -2.27 12.66 3.26
CA ALA A 58 -1.03 12.66 2.49
C ALA A 58 -0.07 13.76 2.96
N GLY A 59 -0.58 14.95 3.28
CA GLY A 59 0.20 16.04 3.86
C GLY A 59 0.80 15.64 5.21
N LEU A 60 0.01 15.04 6.10
CA LEU A 60 0.50 14.53 7.38
C LEU A 60 1.55 13.43 7.18
N ALA A 61 1.29 12.48 6.27
CA ALA A 61 2.21 11.41 5.91
C ALA A 61 3.54 11.95 5.34
N LEU A 62 3.50 13.03 4.54
CA LEU A 62 4.69 13.72 4.05
C LEU A 62 5.46 14.39 5.20
N LEU A 63 4.75 15.16 6.02
CA LEU A 63 5.32 15.93 7.13
C LEU A 63 6.03 15.05 8.15
N VAL A 64 5.48 13.87 8.47
CA VAL A 64 6.11 12.96 9.45
C VAL A 64 6.98 11.89 8.77
N GLY A 65 6.56 11.38 7.62
CA GLY A 65 7.20 10.26 6.95
C GLY A 65 8.50 10.62 6.26
N ALA A 66 8.58 11.75 5.55
CA ALA A 66 9.83 12.14 4.89
C ALA A 66 10.97 12.39 5.91
N PRO A 67 10.77 13.17 6.99
CA PRO A 67 11.78 13.30 8.03
C PRO A 67 12.13 11.97 8.70
N PHE A 68 11.13 11.15 9.05
CA PHE A 68 11.37 9.83 9.67
C PHE A 68 12.23 8.93 8.79
N GLY A 69 11.90 8.85 7.48
CA GLY A 69 12.65 8.07 6.50
C GLY A 69 14.07 8.58 6.32
N TYR A 70 14.25 9.90 6.23
CA TYR A 70 15.56 10.52 6.12
C TYR A 70 16.44 10.27 7.35
N LEU A 71 15.92 10.57 8.55
CA LEU A 71 16.65 10.43 9.81
C LEU A 71 17.09 8.97 10.04
N THR A 72 16.17 8.02 9.87
CA THR A 72 16.49 6.59 10.08
C THR A 72 17.42 5.99 9.01
N ALA A 73 17.57 6.66 7.86
CA ALA A 73 18.45 6.22 6.77
C ALA A 73 19.83 6.87 6.77
N ARG A 74 19.94 8.13 7.18
CA ARG A 74 21.15 8.96 6.96
C ARG A 74 21.84 9.42 8.23
N THR A 75 21.24 9.25 9.40
CA THR A 75 21.75 9.86 10.64
C THR A 75 22.10 8.84 11.74
N ASP A 76 22.82 9.27 12.76
CA ASP A 76 23.15 8.50 13.98
C ASP A 76 21.99 8.41 15.00
N LEU A 77 20.74 8.39 14.51
CA LEU A 77 19.53 8.36 15.32
C LEU A 77 19.51 7.13 16.27
N PRO A 78 19.25 7.32 17.57
CA PRO A 78 19.26 6.22 18.53
C PRO A 78 18.19 5.18 18.21
N GLY A 79 18.61 3.92 18.04
CA GLY A 79 17.71 2.82 17.72
C GLY A 79 17.22 2.81 16.26
N ALA A 80 17.89 3.49 15.33
CA ALA A 80 17.51 3.55 13.91
C ALA A 80 17.13 2.18 13.29
N PRO A 81 17.87 1.07 13.50
CA PRO A 81 17.49 -0.23 12.92
C PRO A 81 16.14 -0.76 13.41
N TRP A 82 15.80 -0.49 14.67
CA TRP A 82 14.49 -0.85 15.25
C TRP A 82 13.40 0.06 14.70
N LEU A 83 13.65 1.37 14.65
CA LEU A 83 12.73 2.35 14.09
C LEU A 83 12.41 2.06 12.62
N ARG A 84 13.39 1.66 11.79
CA ARG A 84 13.14 1.27 10.40
C ARG A 84 12.17 0.09 10.28
N SER A 85 12.24 -0.85 11.23
CA SER A 85 11.42 -2.06 11.20
C SER A 85 10.04 -1.82 11.80
N LEU A 86 9.99 -1.19 12.97
CA LEU A 86 8.75 -0.84 13.66
C LEU A 86 7.96 0.24 12.94
N GLY A 87 8.65 1.12 12.20
CA GLY A 87 8.05 2.11 11.31
C GLY A 87 7.20 1.54 10.20
N LEU A 88 7.33 0.24 9.89
CA LEU A 88 6.45 -0.44 8.93
C LEU A 88 5.17 -0.96 9.57
N VAL A 89 5.13 -1.13 10.90
CA VAL A 89 3.97 -1.70 11.60
C VAL A 89 2.69 -0.91 11.35
N PRO A 90 2.66 0.44 11.36
CA PRO A 90 1.43 1.19 11.05
C PRO A 90 0.88 0.94 9.64
N LEU A 91 1.74 0.59 8.68
CA LEU A 91 1.33 0.20 7.33
C LEU A 91 0.87 -1.26 7.28
N ILE A 92 1.50 -2.14 8.06
CA ILE A 92 1.13 -3.55 8.14
C ILE A 92 -0.23 -3.72 8.84
N MET A 93 -0.49 -2.90 9.84
CA MET A 93 -1.71 -2.91 10.60
C MET A 93 -2.89 -2.46 9.74
N PRO A 94 -4.03 -3.17 9.76
CA PRO A 94 -5.24 -2.69 9.09
C PRO A 94 -5.63 -1.30 9.60
N PRO A 95 -5.91 -0.32 8.72
CA PRO A 95 -6.32 1.03 9.15
C PRO A 95 -7.55 1.03 10.06
N LEU A 96 -8.47 0.08 9.87
CA LEU A 96 -9.62 -0.12 10.75
C LEU A 96 -9.22 -0.38 12.21
N LEU A 97 -8.09 -1.06 12.45
CA LEU A 97 -7.58 -1.34 13.79
C LEU A 97 -7.06 -0.07 14.49
N LEU A 98 -6.42 0.83 13.72
CA LEU A 98 -6.11 2.18 14.19
C LEU A 98 -7.40 2.92 14.58
N ALA A 99 -8.42 2.85 13.74
CA ALA A 99 -9.67 3.55 13.96
C ALA A 99 -10.39 3.09 15.23
N VAL A 100 -10.54 1.77 15.42
CA VAL A 100 -11.13 1.18 16.63
C VAL A 100 -10.35 1.58 17.88
N SER A 101 -9.02 1.60 17.82
CA SER A 101 -8.19 1.97 18.96
C SER A 101 -8.33 3.45 19.34
N TRP A 102 -8.17 4.35 18.37
CA TRP A 102 -8.06 5.79 18.62
C TRP A 102 -9.39 6.48 18.89
N THR A 103 -10.50 6.00 18.32
CA THR A 103 -11.83 6.54 18.60
C THR A 103 -12.27 6.33 20.04
N VAL A 104 -11.77 5.28 20.70
CA VAL A 104 -11.99 5.02 22.12
C VAL A 104 -11.04 5.84 22.99
N LEU A 105 -9.77 5.97 22.58
CA LEU A 105 -8.75 6.69 23.36
C LEU A 105 -8.96 8.21 23.36
N VAL A 106 -9.43 8.78 22.25
CA VAL A 106 -9.64 10.22 22.10
C VAL A 106 -11.06 10.46 21.57
N PRO A 107 -12.10 10.25 22.41
CA PRO A 107 -13.50 10.32 21.99
C PRO A 107 -13.95 11.73 21.60
N GLU A 108 -13.18 12.76 21.93
CA GLU A 108 -13.45 14.16 21.56
C GLU A 108 -13.08 14.46 20.10
N LEU A 109 -12.12 13.74 19.53
CA LEU A 109 -11.67 13.94 18.16
C LEU A 109 -12.53 13.08 17.21
N ARG A 110 -13.35 13.73 16.36
CA ARG A 110 -14.35 13.05 15.50
C ARG A 110 -14.37 13.60 14.09
N GLY A 111 -14.92 12.82 13.15
CA GLY A 111 -15.06 13.21 11.74
C GLY A 111 -13.70 13.42 11.06
N ALA A 112 -13.61 14.42 10.18
CA ALA A 112 -12.44 14.64 9.31
C ALA A 112 -11.08 14.67 10.06
N PRO A 113 -10.90 15.40 11.18
CA PRO A 113 -9.62 15.42 11.89
C PRO A 113 -9.15 14.05 12.38
N MET A 114 -10.06 13.21 12.88
CA MET A 114 -9.74 11.85 13.30
C MET A 114 -9.37 11.01 12.08
N THR A 115 -10.20 11.00 11.04
CA THR A 115 -9.95 10.21 9.83
C THR A 115 -8.62 10.60 9.15
N ILE A 116 -8.30 11.90 9.08
CA ILE A 116 -7.02 12.40 8.55
C ILE A 116 -5.84 11.92 9.37
N LEU A 117 -5.93 11.99 10.71
CA LEU A 117 -4.89 11.52 11.61
C LEU A 117 -4.63 10.02 11.41
N LEU A 118 -5.69 9.20 11.39
CA LEU A 118 -5.59 7.75 11.24
C LEU A 118 -5.00 7.36 9.89
N MET A 119 -5.50 7.96 8.81
CA MET A 119 -5.00 7.67 7.46
C MET A 119 -3.56 8.16 7.29
N GLY A 120 -3.21 9.34 7.81
CA GLY A 120 -1.83 9.83 7.79
C GLY A 120 -0.87 8.93 8.59
N LEU A 121 -1.26 8.47 9.77
CA LEU A 121 -0.46 7.54 10.58
C LEU A 121 -0.33 6.15 9.92
N SER A 122 -1.35 5.67 9.23
CA SER A 122 -1.29 4.39 8.52
C SER A 122 -0.44 4.44 7.23
N THR A 123 -0.33 5.62 6.61
CA THR A 123 0.30 5.78 5.29
C THR A 123 1.66 6.49 5.32
N PHE A 124 2.05 7.16 6.41
CA PHE A 124 3.40 7.74 6.55
C PHE A 124 4.55 6.76 6.26
N PRO A 125 4.45 5.44 6.58
CA PRO A 125 5.54 4.52 6.31
C PRO A 125 5.86 4.40 4.82
N ILE A 126 4.86 4.63 3.95
CA ILE A 126 5.07 4.64 2.49
C ILE A 126 5.99 5.81 2.13
N VAL A 127 5.69 7.03 2.58
CA VAL A 127 6.54 8.21 2.33
C VAL A 127 7.93 8.01 2.93
N ALA A 128 8.01 7.47 4.15
CA ALA A 128 9.27 7.19 4.80
C ALA A 128 10.14 6.20 4.02
N LEU A 129 9.54 5.12 3.49
CA LEU A 129 10.24 4.13 2.67
C LEU A 129 10.82 4.74 1.39
N PHE A 130 10.01 5.51 0.66
CA PHE A 130 10.47 6.19 -0.56
C PHE A 130 11.60 7.18 -0.27
N THR A 131 11.46 7.98 0.80
CA THR A 131 12.47 8.96 1.19
C THR A 131 13.75 8.28 1.65
N ALA A 132 13.66 7.28 2.53
CA ALA A 132 14.78 6.51 3.04
C ALA A 132 15.58 5.81 1.93
N LYS A 133 14.88 5.24 0.94
CA LYS A 133 15.51 4.56 -0.19
C LYS A 133 16.22 5.54 -1.12
N ALA A 134 15.61 6.67 -1.42
CA ALA A 134 16.26 7.73 -2.19
C ALA A 134 17.51 8.27 -1.47
N ALA A 135 17.42 8.46 -0.14
CA ALA A 135 18.53 8.88 0.71
C ALA A 135 19.71 7.92 0.65
N ARG A 136 19.47 6.60 0.73
CA ARG A 136 20.54 5.59 0.64
C ARG A 136 21.21 5.51 -0.73
N ARG A 137 20.60 6.08 -1.78
CA ARG A 137 21.12 6.10 -3.16
C ARG A 137 21.82 7.41 -3.53
N VAL A 138 21.92 8.38 -2.62
CA VAL A 138 22.73 9.57 -2.83
C VAL A 138 24.21 9.15 -2.82
N ASP A 139 24.97 9.49 -3.86
CA ASP A 139 26.40 9.20 -3.92
C ASP A 139 27.18 10.03 -2.88
N GLY A 140 27.97 9.35 -2.05
CA GLY A 140 28.82 9.98 -1.03
C GLY A 140 29.79 11.01 -1.60
N ARG A 141 30.21 10.91 -2.87
CA ARG A 141 31.08 11.92 -3.51
C ARG A 141 30.38 13.26 -3.67
N ARG A 142 29.08 13.26 -4.00
CA ARG A 142 28.27 14.49 -4.08
C ARG A 142 28.09 15.11 -2.72
N GLU A 143 27.95 14.27 -1.69
CA GLU A 143 27.89 14.72 -0.30
C GLU A 143 29.21 15.38 0.13
N GLU A 144 30.37 14.76 -0.14
CA GLU A 144 31.68 15.34 0.17
C GLU A 144 31.91 16.68 -0.56
N ALA A 145 31.51 16.77 -1.83
CA ALA A 145 31.56 18.03 -2.59
C ALA A 145 30.62 19.11 -2.00
N ALA A 146 29.42 18.73 -1.58
CA ALA A 146 28.48 19.64 -0.93
C ALA A 146 28.96 20.09 0.46
N LEU A 147 29.61 19.21 1.22
CA LEU A 147 30.26 19.52 2.49
C LEU A 147 31.38 20.54 2.32
N LEU A 148 32.24 20.36 1.31
CA LEU A 148 33.36 21.28 1.03
C LEU A 148 32.89 22.67 0.56
N SER A 149 31.78 22.74 -0.18
CA SER A 149 31.28 23.98 -0.77
C SER A 149 30.32 24.76 0.14
N GLY A 150 29.50 24.08 0.94
CA GLY A 150 28.42 24.71 1.71
C GLY A 150 28.20 24.11 3.10
N GLY A 151 29.09 23.23 3.57
CA GLY A 151 28.95 22.54 4.85
C GLY A 151 27.68 21.69 4.93
N LEU A 152 27.19 21.46 6.15
CA LEU A 152 25.98 20.66 6.38
C LEU A 152 24.74 21.28 5.72
N ALA A 153 24.64 22.61 5.69
CA ALA A 153 23.52 23.30 5.03
C ALA A 153 23.53 23.08 3.51
N GLY A 154 24.71 23.01 2.89
CA GLY A 154 24.90 22.64 1.49
C GLY A 154 24.44 21.21 1.21
N VAL A 155 24.83 20.25 2.04
CA VAL A 155 24.38 18.85 1.96
C VAL A 155 22.86 18.76 2.07
N LEU A 156 22.26 19.35 3.10
CA LEU A 156 20.82 19.28 3.33
C LEU A 156 20.03 19.89 2.17
N ARG A 157 20.49 21.01 1.59
CA ARG A 157 19.85 21.65 0.43
C ARG A 157 19.96 20.78 -0.83
N MET A 158 21.12 20.18 -1.05
CA MET A 158 21.37 19.27 -2.19
C MET A 158 20.52 17.99 -2.07
N GLU A 159 20.57 17.33 -0.91
CA GLU A 159 19.78 16.13 -0.65
C GLU A 159 18.29 16.44 -0.71
N PHE A 160 17.81 17.56 -0.15
CA PHE A 160 16.40 17.93 -0.25
C PHE A 160 15.90 17.95 -1.71
N GLY A 161 16.66 18.55 -2.63
CA GLY A 161 16.31 18.57 -4.05
C GLY A 161 16.28 17.18 -4.69
N LEU A 162 17.18 16.28 -4.29
CA LEU A 162 17.24 14.89 -4.78
C LEU A 162 16.15 14.00 -4.17
N LEU A 163 15.78 14.24 -2.91
CA LEU A 163 14.82 13.44 -2.16
C LEU A 163 13.38 13.85 -2.40
N LEU A 164 13.13 15.13 -2.72
CA LEU A 164 11.79 15.67 -2.91
C LEU A 164 10.95 14.88 -3.95
N PRO A 165 11.47 14.52 -5.15
CA PRO A 165 10.70 13.71 -6.11
C PRO A 165 10.26 12.34 -5.55
N ALA A 166 11.12 11.69 -4.76
CA ALA A 166 10.80 10.41 -4.14
C ALA A 166 9.79 10.57 -3.00
N ALA A 167 9.96 11.57 -2.14
CA ALA A 167 9.02 11.88 -1.07
C ALA A 167 7.62 12.24 -1.62
N LEU A 168 7.55 13.05 -2.69
CA LEU A 168 6.31 13.37 -3.39
C LEU A 168 5.68 12.13 -4.03
N SER A 169 6.49 11.22 -4.60
CA SER A 169 6.00 9.94 -5.11
C SER A 169 5.34 9.10 -4.02
N GLY A 170 5.98 8.95 -2.86
CA GLY A 170 5.38 8.27 -1.71
C GLY A 170 4.11 8.98 -1.20
N THR A 171 4.09 10.31 -1.26
CA THR A 171 2.93 11.13 -0.87
C THR A 171 1.74 10.91 -1.79
N CYS A 172 1.95 10.73 -3.10
CA CYS A 172 0.89 10.39 -4.03
C CYS A 172 0.28 9.00 -3.77
N PHE A 173 1.09 8.03 -3.33
CA PHE A 173 0.55 6.74 -2.86
C PHE A 173 -0.22 6.89 -1.55
N ALA A 174 0.27 7.69 -0.60
CA ALA A 174 -0.46 7.97 0.64
C ALA A 174 -1.82 8.64 0.34
N PHE A 175 -1.85 9.61 -0.58
CA PHE A 175 -3.08 10.22 -1.08
C PHE A 175 -4.01 9.18 -1.70
N LEU A 176 -3.48 8.32 -2.58
CA LEU A 176 -4.25 7.27 -3.24
C LEU A 176 -4.93 6.34 -2.23
N PHE A 177 -4.19 5.86 -1.22
CA PHE A 177 -4.77 5.01 -0.17
C PHE A 177 -5.80 5.76 0.67
N ALA A 178 -5.48 6.98 1.12
CA ALA A 178 -6.39 7.77 1.95
C ALA A 178 -7.67 8.20 1.25
N ALA A 179 -7.60 8.55 -0.05
CA ALA A 179 -8.74 8.97 -0.83
C ALA A 179 -9.62 7.81 -1.31
N SER A 180 -9.08 6.59 -1.33
CA SER A 180 -9.80 5.37 -1.75
C SER A 180 -10.33 4.54 -0.59
N ASP A 181 -9.96 4.86 0.65
CA ASP A 181 -10.35 4.10 1.85
C ASP A 181 -11.83 4.33 2.17
N PHE A 182 -12.53 3.23 2.37
CA PHE A 182 -13.94 3.20 2.74
C PHE A 182 -14.11 2.88 4.22
N ALA A 183 -13.34 1.90 4.71
CA ALA A 183 -13.54 1.32 6.02
C ALA A 183 -13.34 2.29 7.20
N VAL A 184 -12.34 3.17 7.14
CA VAL A 184 -12.02 4.10 8.24
C VAL A 184 -13.04 5.26 8.32
N PRO A 185 -13.38 5.97 7.21
CA PRO A 185 -14.45 6.96 7.23
C PRO A 185 -15.80 6.41 7.69
N ASP A 186 -16.18 5.21 7.21
CA ASP A 186 -17.42 4.53 7.61
C ASP A 186 -17.45 4.25 9.12
N PHE A 187 -16.40 3.61 9.65
CA PHE A 187 -16.34 3.32 11.08
C PHE A 187 -16.31 4.58 11.94
N VAL A 188 -15.51 5.60 11.60
CA VAL A 188 -15.47 6.86 12.37
C VAL A 188 -16.83 7.56 12.34
N SER A 189 -17.58 7.44 11.24
CA SER A 189 -18.93 7.97 11.10
C SER A 189 -19.97 7.17 11.90
N SER A 190 -19.80 5.85 12.04
CA SER A 190 -20.74 4.99 12.77
C SER A 190 -20.68 5.21 14.29
N VAL A 191 -19.50 5.53 14.84
CA VAL A 191 -19.33 5.80 16.27
C VAL A 191 -19.33 7.28 16.64
N GLY A 192 -19.43 8.20 15.66
CA GLY A 192 -19.17 9.63 15.88
C GLY A 192 -19.88 10.58 14.91
N ARG A 193 -19.23 11.72 14.62
CA ARG A 193 -19.76 12.72 13.68
C ARG A 193 -19.64 12.18 12.26
N LYS A 194 -20.77 12.08 11.55
CA LYS A 194 -20.83 11.66 10.14
C LYS A 194 -19.84 12.44 9.28
N PHE A 195 -18.97 11.71 8.60
CA PHE A 195 -17.99 12.22 7.67
C PHE A 195 -17.93 11.31 6.44
N ASN A 196 -18.98 11.39 5.63
CA ASN A 196 -19.07 10.59 4.42
C ASN A 196 -18.10 11.12 3.35
N VAL A 197 -17.40 10.19 2.73
CA VAL A 197 -16.48 10.42 1.61
C VAL A 197 -17.04 9.82 0.33
N TYR A 198 -16.30 10.02 -0.76
CA TYR A 198 -16.72 9.56 -2.08
C TYR A 198 -16.85 8.04 -2.18
N ALA A 199 -15.98 7.31 -1.47
CA ALA A 199 -16.02 5.86 -1.40
C ALA A 199 -17.40 5.38 -0.89
N ASP A 200 -17.91 6.00 0.18
CA ASP A 200 -19.23 5.68 0.75
C ASP A 200 -20.37 5.95 -0.23
N GLU A 201 -20.30 7.06 -0.98
CA GLU A 201 -21.33 7.41 -1.95
C GLU A 201 -21.35 6.43 -3.12
N VAL A 202 -20.18 6.05 -3.67
CA VAL A 202 -20.12 5.05 -4.75
C VAL A 202 -20.75 3.73 -4.30
N PHE A 203 -20.47 3.30 -3.07
CA PHE A 203 -21.09 2.11 -2.49
C PHE A 203 -22.61 2.27 -2.33
N ALA A 204 -23.06 3.39 -1.75
CA ALA A 204 -24.48 3.66 -1.51
C ALA A 204 -25.28 3.79 -2.80
N THR A 205 -24.78 4.52 -3.80
CA THR A 205 -25.42 4.66 -5.11
C THR A 205 -25.57 3.30 -5.79
N TRP A 206 -24.53 2.47 -5.76
CA TRP A 206 -24.60 1.13 -6.33
C TRP A 206 -25.66 0.26 -5.63
N GLN A 207 -25.68 0.28 -4.29
CA GLN A 207 -26.60 -0.54 -3.50
C GLN A 207 -28.07 -0.10 -3.62
N VAL A 208 -28.31 1.22 -3.73
CA VAL A 208 -29.67 1.80 -3.76
C VAL A 208 -30.25 1.83 -5.17
N ASP A 209 -29.47 2.27 -6.17
CA ASP A 209 -29.97 2.46 -7.53
C ASP A 209 -29.86 1.19 -8.39
N GLY A 210 -29.03 0.22 -7.97
CA GLY A 210 -28.75 -1.00 -8.74
C GLY A 210 -28.13 -0.74 -10.12
N SER A 211 -27.68 0.49 -10.39
CA SER A 211 -27.16 0.89 -11.69
C SER A 211 -25.63 1.04 -11.65
N ASP A 212 -24.95 0.11 -12.31
CA ASP A 212 -23.48 0.14 -12.44
C ASP A 212 -23.03 1.48 -13.05
N SER A 213 -23.73 1.97 -14.08
CA SER A 213 -23.37 3.20 -14.78
C SER A 213 -23.32 4.45 -13.88
N ARG A 214 -24.28 4.61 -12.95
CA ARG A 214 -24.26 5.75 -12.01
C ARG A 214 -23.18 5.59 -10.93
N ALA A 215 -22.93 4.36 -10.46
CA ALA A 215 -21.84 4.09 -9.53
C ALA A 215 -20.46 4.39 -10.16
N VAL A 216 -20.28 4.09 -11.43
CA VAL A 216 -19.05 4.49 -12.15
C VAL A 216 -19.00 5.99 -12.36
N ALA A 217 -20.09 6.59 -12.85
CA ALA A 217 -20.14 8.02 -13.14
C ALA A 217 -19.83 8.82 -11.87
N THR A 218 -20.45 8.47 -10.75
CA THR A 218 -20.11 9.03 -9.45
C THR A 218 -18.62 8.86 -9.21
N ALA A 219 -18.00 7.69 -9.31
CA ALA A 219 -16.55 7.49 -9.05
C ALA A 219 -15.57 8.28 -9.97
N LEU A 220 -15.98 8.76 -11.16
CA LEU A 220 -15.06 9.34 -12.16
C LEU A 220 -14.22 10.54 -11.70
N PRO A 221 -14.78 11.57 -11.03
CA PRO A 221 -13.98 12.71 -10.56
C PRO A 221 -12.85 12.29 -9.62
N LEU A 222 -13.08 11.26 -8.78
CA LEU A 222 -12.05 10.71 -7.91
C LEU A 222 -10.96 9.98 -8.70
N VAL A 223 -11.33 9.18 -9.71
CA VAL A 223 -10.35 8.52 -10.61
C VAL A 223 -9.47 9.54 -11.31
N VAL A 224 -10.07 10.59 -11.89
CA VAL A 224 -9.33 11.66 -12.59
C VAL A 224 -8.37 12.35 -11.64
N LEU A 225 -8.80 12.65 -10.41
CA LEU A 225 -7.98 13.29 -9.40
C LEU A 225 -6.80 12.41 -8.96
N ILE A 226 -7.03 11.12 -8.72
CA ILE A 226 -5.97 10.17 -8.36
C ILE A 226 -4.94 10.08 -9.50
N LEU A 227 -5.39 9.97 -10.75
CA LEU A 227 -4.49 9.95 -11.91
C LEU A 227 -3.73 11.28 -12.07
N ALA A 228 -4.38 12.41 -11.86
CA ALA A 228 -3.75 13.73 -11.91
C ALA A 228 -2.67 13.91 -10.83
N ALA A 229 -2.83 13.28 -9.67
CA ALA A 229 -1.81 13.27 -8.62
C ALA A 229 -0.67 12.26 -8.92
N LEU A 230 -1.00 11.09 -9.45
CA LEU A 230 -0.09 9.96 -9.56
C LEU A 230 0.82 10.05 -10.80
N LEU A 231 0.29 10.46 -11.95
CA LEU A 231 1.06 10.51 -13.21
C LEU A 231 2.25 11.49 -13.16
N PRO A 232 2.11 12.72 -12.64
CA PRO A 232 3.25 13.62 -12.48
C PRO A 232 4.31 13.04 -11.55
N ALA A 233 3.90 12.36 -10.48
CA ALA A 233 4.80 11.77 -9.52
C ALA A 233 5.65 10.64 -10.13
N LEU A 234 5.04 9.76 -10.92
CA LEU A 234 5.77 8.72 -11.67
C LEU A 234 6.74 9.33 -12.70
N ALA A 235 6.34 10.43 -13.36
CA ALA A 235 7.20 11.15 -14.29
C ALA A 235 8.41 11.81 -13.59
N LEU A 236 8.19 12.43 -12.43
CA LEU A 236 9.25 13.06 -11.62
C LEU A 236 10.24 12.02 -11.08
N ARG A 237 9.74 10.88 -10.60
CA ARG A 237 10.57 9.76 -10.09
C ARG A 237 11.61 9.31 -11.11
N ARG A 238 11.19 9.11 -12.36
CA ARG A 238 12.07 8.65 -13.46
C ARG A 238 13.22 9.64 -13.74
N ARG A 239 12.98 10.94 -13.58
CA ARG A 239 14.02 11.97 -13.74
C ARG A 239 15.07 11.88 -12.62
N GLY A 240 14.65 11.56 -11.40
CA GLY A 240 15.55 11.39 -10.25
C GLY A 240 16.40 10.11 -10.30
N THR A 241 15.84 8.98 -10.76
CA THR A 241 16.55 7.69 -10.83
C THR A 241 17.71 7.68 -11.85
N LEU A 242 17.66 8.52 -12.88
CA LEU A 242 18.72 8.61 -13.90
C LEU A 242 20.00 9.30 -13.40
N ALA A 243 19.96 9.95 -12.23
CA ALA A 243 21.09 10.72 -11.71
C ALA A 243 22.04 9.92 -10.78
N THR A 244 21.84 8.61 -10.59
CA THR A 244 22.51 7.80 -9.54
C THR A 244 23.09 6.47 -10.03
N LEU A 245 23.32 6.30 -11.33
CA LEU A 245 23.85 5.05 -11.93
C LEU A 245 25.26 5.25 -12.48
N ASP A 246 26.15 5.84 -11.69
CA ASP A 246 27.57 5.75 -11.98
C ASP A 246 28.10 4.39 -11.47
N SER A 247 28.95 3.75 -12.26
CA SER A 247 29.59 2.45 -11.96
C SER A 247 30.39 2.45 -10.66
N ASP A 248 30.72 3.64 -10.15
CA ASP A 248 31.56 3.88 -8.99
C ASP A 248 30.76 4.40 -7.78
N PHE A 249 29.55 3.89 -7.56
CA PHE A 249 28.71 4.29 -6.44
C PHE A 249 29.45 4.10 -5.10
N VAL A 250 29.56 5.20 -4.33
CA VAL A 250 30.08 5.17 -2.96
C VAL A 250 28.92 5.39 -2.00
N ALA A 251 28.73 4.43 -1.08
CA ALA A 251 27.72 4.56 -0.04
C ALA A 251 27.96 5.82 0.80
N PRO A 252 26.94 6.66 1.00
CA PRO A 252 27.10 7.94 1.67
C PRO A 252 27.28 7.77 3.18
N ARG A 253 27.97 8.72 3.84
CA ARG A 253 28.33 8.59 5.27
C ARG A 253 27.14 8.87 6.17
N THR A 254 27.15 8.33 7.38
CA THR A 254 26.15 8.68 8.40
C THR A 254 26.42 10.09 8.95
N LEU A 255 25.42 10.95 8.89
CA LEU A 255 25.46 12.31 9.44
C LEU A 255 25.30 12.28 10.96
N ALA A 256 26.19 12.97 11.67
CA ALA A 256 26.13 13.10 13.12
C ALA A 256 25.15 14.22 13.52
N LEU A 257 24.10 13.89 14.27
CA LEU A 257 23.12 14.85 14.79
C LEU A 257 23.60 15.57 16.06
N GLY A 258 24.67 15.09 16.69
CA GLY A 258 25.19 15.66 17.93
C GLY A 258 24.19 15.54 19.09
N SER A 259 23.84 16.65 19.73
CA SER A 259 22.84 16.68 20.81
C SER A 259 21.40 16.50 20.31
N TRP A 260 21.13 16.81 19.04
CA TRP A 260 19.79 16.69 18.44
C TRP A 260 19.35 15.25 18.21
N ARG A 261 20.25 14.26 18.33
CA ARG A 261 19.90 12.83 18.20
C ARG A 261 18.86 12.38 19.21
N TRP A 262 18.84 12.97 20.41
CA TRP A 262 17.89 12.63 21.47
C TRP A 262 16.49 13.18 21.22
N PRO A 263 16.27 14.49 21.01
CA PRO A 263 14.93 15.01 20.72
C PRO A 263 14.35 14.43 19.42
N LEU A 264 15.17 14.28 18.36
CA LEU A 264 14.72 13.66 17.12
C LEU A 264 14.44 12.16 17.30
N GLY A 265 15.25 11.47 18.11
CA GLY A 265 15.03 10.08 18.48
C GLY A 265 13.72 9.90 19.25
N LEU A 266 13.45 10.77 20.22
CA LEU A 266 12.20 10.79 20.99
C LEU A 266 11.00 11.07 20.08
N ALA A 267 11.11 12.01 19.13
CA ALA A 267 10.06 12.28 18.16
C ALA A 267 9.78 11.07 17.25
N ALA A 268 10.83 10.40 16.77
CA ALA A 268 10.70 9.19 15.95
C ALA A 268 10.06 8.03 16.73
N TRP A 269 10.48 7.79 17.97
CA TRP A 269 9.85 6.80 18.85
C TRP A 269 8.42 7.18 19.24
N GLY A 270 8.14 8.47 19.44
CA GLY A 270 6.80 8.99 19.66
C GLY A 270 5.87 8.67 18.49
N LEU A 271 6.34 8.86 17.26
CA LEU A 271 5.57 8.50 16.06
C LEU A 271 5.23 7.00 16.00
N ILE A 272 6.20 6.12 16.30
CA ILE A 272 5.95 4.67 16.41
C ILE A 272 4.98 4.34 17.53
N THR A 273 5.09 5.05 18.64
CA THR A 273 4.22 4.85 19.80
C THR A 273 2.78 5.20 19.43
N LEU A 274 2.56 6.31 18.74
CA LEU A 274 1.24 6.74 18.26
C LEU A 274 0.67 5.82 17.16
N GLY A 275 1.50 5.45 16.18
CA GLY A 275 1.07 4.68 15.02
C GLY A 275 0.96 3.17 15.25
N ALA A 276 1.60 2.61 16.27
CA ALA A 276 1.67 1.16 16.48
C ALA A 276 1.51 0.76 17.95
N LEU A 277 2.36 1.25 18.86
CA LEU A 277 2.42 0.69 20.23
C LEU A 277 1.16 0.99 21.04
N ILE A 278 0.62 2.20 20.96
CA ILE A 278 -0.63 2.58 21.63
C ILE A 278 -1.83 1.77 21.09
N PRO A 279 -2.06 1.69 19.76
CA PRO A 279 -3.11 0.83 19.21
C PRO A 279 -3.01 -0.63 19.65
N VAL A 280 -1.81 -1.23 19.55
CA VAL A 280 -1.58 -2.61 19.97
C VAL A 280 -1.81 -2.77 21.48
N GLY A 281 -1.31 -1.83 22.28
CA GLY A 281 -1.53 -1.81 23.73
C GLY A 281 -3.01 -1.70 24.10
N ARG A 282 -3.77 -0.86 23.37
CA ARG A 282 -5.22 -0.75 23.58
C ARG A 282 -5.93 -2.06 23.26
N MET A 283 -5.59 -2.71 22.15
CA MET A 283 -6.18 -4.01 21.80
C MET A 283 -5.82 -5.10 22.81
N LEU A 284 -4.58 -5.12 23.32
CA LEU A 284 -4.18 -6.05 24.39
C LEU A 284 -4.98 -5.82 25.68
N PHE A 285 -5.27 -4.56 26.01
CA PHE A 285 -6.10 -4.19 27.15
C PHE A 285 -7.56 -4.65 26.96
N GLU A 286 -8.16 -4.38 25.80
CA GLU A 286 -9.55 -4.76 25.49
C GLU A 286 -9.74 -6.27 25.44
N ALA A 287 -8.83 -7.00 24.80
CA ALA A 287 -8.88 -8.47 24.76
C ALA A 287 -8.85 -9.07 26.17
N GLY A 288 -8.17 -8.43 27.12
CA GLY A 288 -8.13 -8.87 28.52
C GLY A 288 -9.36 -8.52 29.36
N GLY A 289 -10.39 -7.90 28.78
CA GLY A 289 -11.62 -7.49 29.47
C GLY A 289 -11.79 -5.98 29.62
N GLY A 290 -10.80 -5.20 29.19
CA GLY A 290 -10.93 -3.75 29.07
C GLY A 290 -11.37 -3.06 30.38
N PRO A 291 -12.31 -2.09 30.31
CA PRO A 291 -12.83 -1.39 31.50
C PRO A 291 -13.52 -2.28 32.54
N THR A 292 -13.93 -3.50 32.17
CA THR A 292 -14.58 -4.46 33.10
C THR A 292 -13.59 -5.18 34.02
N GLY A 293 -12.31 -4.84 33.92
CA GLY A 293 -11.23 -5.46 34.68
C GLY A 293 -10.44 -6.43 33.81
N TRP A 294 -9.13 -6.16 33.72
CA TRP A 294 -8.18 -6.97 32.95
C TRP A 294 -7.85 -8.27 33.68
N SER A 295 -7.88 -9.41 32.98
CA SER A 295 -7.41 -10.70 33.49
C SER A 295 -6.89 -11.60 32.37
N LEU A 296 -5.95 -12.49 32.70
CA LEU A 296 -5.41 -13.46 31.75
C LEU A 296 -6.49 -14.44 31.25
N ASP A 297 -7.45 -14.81 32.09
CA ASP A 297 -8.54 -15.73 31.72
C ASP A 297 -9.45 -15.12 30.65
N LYS A 298 -9.85 -13.85 30.81
CA LYS A 298 -10.62 -13.12 29.78
C LYS A 298 -9.81 -12.99 28.49
N PHE A 299 -8.51 -12.69 28.60
CA PHE A 299 -7.62 -12.61 27.43
C PHE A 299 -7.57 -13.94 26.66
N GLN A 300 -7.36 -15.05 27.36
CA GLN A 300 -7.36 -16.38 26.76
C GLN A 300 -8.71 -16.75 26.17
N ALA A 301 -9.81 -16.43 26.85
CA ALA A 301 -11.16 -16.66 26.35
C ALA A 301 -11.47 -15.86 25.07
N ALA A 302 -11.06 -14.60 25.01
CA ALA A 302 -11.23 -13.75 23.82
C ALA A 302 -10.45 -14.31 22.62
N PHE A 303 -9.20 -14.73 22.82
CA PHE A 303 -8.40 -15.37 21.77
C PHE A 303 -8.96 -16.74 21.35
N ALA A 304 -9.38 -17.58 22.31
CA ALA A 304 -10.00 -18.87 22.02
C ALA A 304 -11.26 -18.68 21.16
N LYS A 305 -12.13 -17.75 21.55
CA LYS A 305 -13.33 -17.38 20.79
C LYS A 305 -13.01 -16.81 19.40
N ALA A 306 -11.98 -15.96 19.29
CA ALA A 306 -11.53 -15.43 18.01
C ALA A 306 -11.03 -16.52 17.06
N VAL A 307 -10.22 -17.46 17.56
CA VAL A 307 -9.74 -18.60 16.78
C VAL A 307 -10.90 -19.53 16.41
N GLU A 308 -11.75 -19.91 17.37
CA GLU A 308 -12.88 -20.81 17.14
C GLU A 308 -13.84 -20.28 16.06
N LEU A 309 -14.20 -18.99 16.13
CA LEU A 309 -15.16 -18.39 15.21
C LEU A 309 -14.57 -17.95 13.88
N CYS A 310 -13.25 -17.72 13.80
CA CYS A 310 -12.62 -17.12 12.61
C CYS A 310 -11.44 -17.92 12.04
N ARG A 311 -11.21 -19.16 12.49
CA ARG A 311 -10.13 -20.03 11.96
C ARG A 311 -10.20 -20.16 10.44
N ASP A 312 -11.37 -20.53 9.92
CA ASP A 312 -11.52 -20.77 8.48
C ASP A 312 -11.35 -19.46 7.70
N ASN A 313 -11.81 -18.33 8.25
CA ASN A 313 -11.64 -17.03 7.64
C ASN A 313 -10.18 -16.56 7.62
N LEU A 314 -9.44 -16.82 8.70
CA LEU A 314 -7.99 -16.57 8.79
C LEU A 314 -7.23 -17.42 7.78
N LEU A 315 -7.55 -18.72 7.68
CA LEU A 315 -6.93 -19.63 6.72
C LEU A 315 -7.25 -19.27 5.27
N ALA A 316 -8.49 -18.86 4.98
CA ALA A 316 -8.90 -18.39 3.66
C ALA A 316 -8.11 -17.14 3.26
N SER A 317 -8.09 -16.10 4.12
CA SER A 317 -7.30 -14.89 3.88
C SER A 317 -5.81 -15.20 3.67
N LEU A 318 -5.24 -16.09 4.48
CA LEU A 318 -3.85 -16.56 4.36
C LEU A 318 -3.60 -17.22 3.01
N GLY A 319 -4.43 -18.19 2.65
CA GLY A 319 -4.36 -18.89 1.37
C GLY A 319 -4.45 -17.93 0.19
N TYR A 320 -5.44 -17.03 0.20
CA TYR A 320 -5.64 -16.08 -0.90
C TYR A 320 -4.48 -15.09 -1.03
N SER A 321 -3.99 -14.53 0.08
CA SER A 321 -2.91 -13.53 0.06
C SER A 321 -1.57 -14.14 -0.35
N ILE A 322 -1.24 -15.34 0.17
CA ILE A 322 -0.02 -16.07 -0.21
C ILE A 322 -0.10 -16.47 -1.69
N LEU A 323 -1.22 -17.01 -2.13
CA LEU A 323 -1.38 -17.47 -3.51
C LEU A 323 -1.33 -16.28 -4.48
N ALA A 324 -2.00 -15.17 -4.18
CA ALA A 324 -1.97 -13.95 -4.99
C ALA A 324 -0.54 -13.38 -5.10
N ALA A 325 0.17 -13.22 -3.98
CA ALA A 325 1.54 -12.70 -3.99
C ALA A 325 2.51 -13.63 -4.75
N THR A 326 2.33 -14.95 -4.61
CA THR A 326 3.17 -15.95 -5.28
C THR A 326 2.92 -15.99 -6.78
N LEU A 327 1.66 -15.96 -7.22
CA LEU A 327 1.29 -15.96 -8.64
C LEU A 327 1.63 -14.63 -9.33
N ALA A 328 1.56 -13.51 -8.61
CA ALA A 328 1.94 -12.20 -9.13
C ALA A 328 3.45 -12.05 -9.31
N LEU A 329 4.30 -12.76 -8.56
CA LEU A 329 5.74 -12.53 -8.56
C LEU A 329 6.41 -12.77 -9.93
N PRO A 330 6.15 -13.88 -10.66
CA PRO A 330 6.69 -14.06 -12.01
C PRO A 330 6.20 -13.00 -13.00
N VAL A 331 4.94 -12.61 -12.89
CA VAL A 331 4.32 -11.57 -13.73
C VAL A 331 4.99 -10.22 -13.46
N ALA A 332 5.15 -9.87 -12.18
CA ALA A 332 5.81 -8.66 -11.72
C ALA A 332 7.28 -8.58 -12.16
N LEU A 333 8.01 -9.70 -12.11
CA LEU A 333 9.39 -9.77 -12.59
C LEU A 333 9.47 -9.48 -14.09
N VAL A 334 8.60 -10.08 -14.90
CA VAL A 334 8.59 -9.88 -16.36
C VAL A 334 8.17 -8.45 -16.71
N LEU A 335 7.09 -7.95 -16.10
CA LEU A 335 6.62 -6.58 -16.33
C LEU A 335 7.63 -5.55 -15.82
N GLY A 336 8.24 -5.77 -14.65
CA GLY A 336 9.26 -4.90 -14.09
C GLY A 336 10.52 -4.84 -14.95
N HIS A 337 10.96 -6.00 -15.45
CA HIS A 337 12.05 -6.06 -16.43
C HIS A 337 11.71 -5.29 -17.71
N ALA A 338 10.51 -5.47 -18.25
CA ALA A 338 10.05 -4.75 -19.43
C ALA A 338 9.98 -3.23 -19.17
N ILE A 339 9.50 -2.79 -18.01
CA ILE A 339 9.47 -1.36 -17.62
C ILE A 339 10.89 -0.77 -17.61
N ALA A 340 11.87 -1.51 -17.11
CA ALA A 340 13.25 -1.04 -16.96
C ALA A 340 14.09 -1.12 -18.26
N ARG A 341 13.79 -2.08 -19.14
CA ARG A 341 14.62 -2.37 -20.33
C ARG A 341 13.97 -1.95 -21.66
N TRP A 342 12.64 -1.78 -21.72
CA TRP A 342 11.94 -1.43 -22.96
C TRP A 342 11.81 0.08 -23.17
N ARG A 343 11.99 0.55 -24.41
CA ARG A 343 11.84 1.97 -24.82
C ARG A 343 10.53 2.61 -24.35
N HIS A 344 9.43 1.87 -24.38
CA HIS A 344 8.10 2.33 -23.96
C HIS A 344 7.70 1.84 -22.56
N GLY A 345 8.68 1.48 -21.72
CA GLY A 345 8.41 0.99 -20.37
C GLY A 345 7.60 1.97 -19.51
N TRP A 346 7.56 3.26 -19.85
CA TRP A 346 6.69 4.26 -19.19
C TRP A 346 5.21 3.98 -19.38
N PHE A 347 4.81 3.57 -20.58
CA PHE A 347 3.42 3.25 -20.87
C PHE A 347 3.01 1.98 -20.13
N LEU A 348 3.91 0.99 -20.10
CA LEU A 348 3.69 -0.25 -19.36
C LEU A 348 3.57 0.00 -17.85
N GLU A 349 4.39 0.90 -17.30
CA GLU A 349 4.28 1.31 -15.90
C GLU A 349 2.92 1.96 -15.60
N MET A 350 2.45 2.87 -16.47
CA MET A 350 1.13 3.49 -16.34
C MET A 350 0.01 2.45 -16.37
N LEU A 351 0.07 1.46 -17.26
CA LEU A 351 -0.90 0.37 -17.32
C LEU A 351 -0.90 -0.48 -16.04
N CYS A 352 0.28 -0.76 -15.47
CA CYS A 352 0.37 -1.53 -14.22
C CYS A 352 -0.25 -0.79 -13.03
N VAL A 353 -0.16 0.54 -13.03
CA VAL A 353 -0.64 1.39 -11.94
C VAL A 353 -2.13 1.74 -12.07
N LEU A 354 -2.71 1.64 -13.27
CA LEU A 354 -4.10 2.01 -13.53
C LEU A 354 -5.14 1.28 -12.64
N PRO A 355 -5.06 -0.04 -12.40
CA PRO A 355 -5.98 -0.75 -11.50
C PRO A 355 -5.90 -0.27 -10.05
N LEU A 356 -4.72 0.18 -9.62
CA LEU A 356 -4.51 0.73 -8.28
C LEU A 356 -5.12 2.13 -8.16
N ALA A 357 -5.08 2.93 -9.23
CA ALA A 357 -5.63 4.27 -9.29
C ALA A 357 -7.17 4.31 -9.29
N ALA A 358 -7.83 3.24 -9.72
CA ALA A 358 -9.26 3.09 -9.54
C ALA A 358 -9.59 2.98 -8.04
N PRO A 359 -10.60 3.70 -7.53
CA PRO A 359 -11.12 3.49 -6.18
C PRO A 359 -11.41 2.01 -5.95
N ALA A 360 -11.11 1.50 -4.76
CA ALA A 360 -11.21 0.07 -4.49
C ALA A 360 -12.63 -0.48 -4.71
N ILE A 361 -13.63 0.27 -4.25
CA ILE A 361 -15.05 -0.04 -4.47
C ILE A 361 -15.37 -0.11 -5.97
N LEU A 362 -14.91 0.89 -6.75
CA LEU A 362 -15.10 0.88 -8.20
C LEU A 362 -14.45 -0.33 -8.86
N PHE A 363 -13.25 -0.70 -8.41
CA PHE A 363 -12.57 -1.91 -8.86
C PHE A 363 -13.36 -3.18 -8.49
N GLY A 364 -13.96 -3.23 -7.30
CA GLY A 364 -14.87 -4.30 -6.87
C GLY A 364 -16.11 -4.40 -7.78
N ILE A 365 -16.82 -3.28 -8.02
CA ILE A 365 -17.98 -3.23 -8.94
C ILE A 365 -17.59 -3.67 -10.35
N GLY A 366 -16.43 -3.23 -10.84
CA GLY A 366 -15.89 -3.66 -12.12
C GLY A 366 -15.68 -5.17 -12.20
N ASN A 367 -15.24 -5.78 -11.10
CA ASN A 367 -15.11 -7.23 -11.01
C ASN A 367 -16.47 -7.94 -11.01
N ILE A 368 -17.50 -7.39 -10.34
CA ILE A 368 -18.88 -7.89 -10.47
C ILE A 368 -19.30 -7.87 -11.94
N ALA A 369 -19.14 -6.73 -12.62
CA ALA A 369 -19.60 -6.57 -14.00
C ALA A 369 -18.90 -7.48 -15.01
N VAL A 370 -17.63 -7.84 -14.77
CA VAL A 370 -16.87 -8.77 -15.62
C VAL A 370 -17.18 -10.23 -15.29
N TRP A 371 -17.22 -10.59 -14.00
CA TRP A 371 -17.16 -11.98 -13.56
C TRP A 371 -18.50 -12.55 -13.10
N ASN A 372 -19.49 -11.72 -12.76
CA ASN A 372 -20.84 -12.17 -12.39
C ASN A 372 -21.70 -12.47 -13.64
N GLY A 373 -21.21 -13.35 -14.51
CA GLY A 373 -21.88 -13.79 -15.73
C GLY A 373 -22.25 -15.28 -15.65
N THR A 374 -23.21 -15.73 -16.45
CA THR A 374 -23.68 -17.14 -16.44
C THR A 374 -22.56 -18.17 -16.60
N TRP A 375 -21.55 -17.87 -17.43
CA TRP A 375 -20.42 -18.77 -17.70
C TRP A 375 -19.27 -18.63 -16.68
N THR A 376 -19.20 -17.50 -15.99
CA THR A 376 -18.12 -17.15 -15.06
C THR A 376 -18.53 -17.22 -13.60
N TYR A 377 -19.83 -17.42 -13.32
CA TYR A 377 -20.42 -17.42 -11.98
C TYR A 377 -19.78 -18.41 -11.00
N ALA A 378 -19.47 -19.62 -11.49
CA ALA A 378 -18.79 -20.64 -10.68
C ALA A 378 -17.40 -20.20 -10.22
N PHE A 379 -16.66 -19.46 -11.07
CA PHE A 379 -15.38 -18.88 -10.68
C PHE A 379 -15.58 -17.66 -9.77
N TYR A 380 -16.52 -16.78 -10.10
CA TYR A 380 -16.83 -15.56 -9.34
C TYR A 380 -17.18 -15.80 -7.87
N THR A 381 -17.88 -16.90 -7.59
CA THR A 381 -18.25 -17.33 -6.22
C THR A 381 -17.17 -18.18 -5.54
N SER A 382 -16.08 -18.51 -6.25
CA SER A 382 -14.97 -19.29 -5.71
C SER A 382 -13.89 -18.41 -5.10
N GLY A 383 -13.10 -18.96 -4.17
CA GLY A 383 -11.92 -18.27 -3.61
C GLY A 383 -10.87 -17.85 -4.65
N GLY A 384 -10.87 -18.46 -5.84
CA GLY A 384 -10.02 -18.04 -6.96
C GLY A 384 -10.30 -16.61 -7.42
N MET A 385 -11.54 -16.14 -7.26
CA MET A 385 -11.92 -14.76 -7.55
C MET A 385 -11.23 -13.77 -6.62
N VAL A 386 -11.08 -14.11 -5.33
CA VAL A 386 -10.38 -13.27 -4.34
C VAL A 386 -8.90 -13.14 -4.69
N VAL A 387 -8.28 -14.24 -5.12
CA VAL A 387 -6.88 -14.25 -5.60
C VAL A 387 -6.73 -13.36 -6.83
N LEU A 388 -7.64 -13.47 -7.80
CA LEU A 388 -7.61 -12.64 -9.01
C LEU A 388 -7.79 -11.15 -8.68
N LEU A 389 -8.73 -10.83 -7.78
CA LEU A 389 -8.97 -9.47 -7.27
C LEU A 389 -7.68 -8.88 -6.69
N TYR A 390 -7.00 -9.62 -5.80
CA TYR A 390 -5.75 -9.17 -5.17
C TYR A 390 -4.61 -8.99 -6.19
N ILE A 391 -4.47 -9.91 -7.16
CA ILE A 391 -3.49 -9.75 -8.25
C ILE A 391 -3.81 -8.46 -9.02
N GLY A 392 -5.04 -8.27 -9.47
CA GLY A 392 -5.44 -7.10 -10.24
C GLY A 392 -5.20 -5.78 -9.51
N ARG A 393 -5.55 -5.73 -8.22
CA ARG A 393 -5.44 -4.54 -7.37
C ARG A 393 -3.99 -4.18 -7.03
N PHE A 394 -3.15 -5.18 -6.70
CA PHE A 394 -1.86 -4.94 -6.05
C PHE A 394 -0.63 -5.31 -6.88
N LEU A 395 -0.76 -5.88 -8.08
CA LEU A 395 0.36 -6.26 -8.96
C LEU A 395 1.33 -5.09 -9.23
N ALA A 396 0.86 -3.84 -9.19
CA ALA A 396 1.69 -2.66 -9.34
C ALA A 396 2.88 -2.64 -8.37
N PHE A 397 2.69 -3.00 -7.11
CA PHE A 397 3.74 -2.91 -6.08
C PHE A 397 4.96 -3.81 -6.36
N PRO A 398 4.82 -5.15 -6.47
CA PRO A 398 5.96 -6.01 -6.78
C PRO A 398 6.52 -5.73 -8.18
N THR A 399 5.70 -5.24 -9.12
CA THR A 399 6.16 -4.87 -10.47
C THR A 399 7.08 -3.66 -10.43
N LEU A 400 6.70 -2.61 -9.69
CA LEU A 400 7.53 -1.43 -9.53
C LEU A 400 8.82 -1.79 -8.76
N VAL A 401 8.73 -2.63 -7.72
CA VAL A 401 9.92 -3.07 -6.95
C VAL A 401 10.89 -3.80 -7.87
N SER A 402 10.37 -4.71 -8.69
CA SER A 402 11.14 -5.43 -9.70
C SER A 402 11.76 -4.47 -10.73
N ALA A 403 11.01 -3.47 -11.21
CA ALA A 403 11.52 -2.48 -12.16
C ALA A 403 12.69 -1.67 -11.59
N GLY A 404 12.58 -1.20 -10.35
CA GLY A 404 13.65 -0.44 -9.67
C GLY A 404 14.91 -1.28 -9.43
N ALA A 405 14.74 -2.56 -9.12
CA ALA A 405 15.84 -3.50 -8.95
C ALA A 405 16.51 -3.86 -10.29
N VAL A 406 15.73 -4.13 -11.35
CA VAL A 406 16.27 -4.40 -12.70
C VAL A 406 16.99 -3.15 -13.25
N ALA A 407 16.50 -1.95 -12.95
CA ALA A 407 17.16 -0.72 -13.35
C ALA A 407 18.56 -0.56 -12.72
N SER A 408 18.78 -1.16 -11.55
CA SER A 408 20.08 -1.15 -10.85
C SER A 408 21.01 -2.28 -11.30
N LEU A 409 20.49 -3.29 -12.01
CA LEU A 409 21.27 -4.40 -12.54
C LEU A 409 22.00 -3.98 -13.83
N ASP A 410 23.31 -4.27 -13.90
CA ASP A 410 24.11 -4.02 -15.09
C ASP A 410 23.53 -4.75 -16.31
N ARG A 411 23.40 -4.03 -17.42
CA ARG A 411 22.92 -4.56 -18.70
C ARG A 411 23.91 -5.53 -19.31
N GLU A 412 25.21 -5.36 -19.04
CA GLU A 412 26.27 -6.17 -19.62
C GLU A 412 26.15 -7.64 -19.19
N LEU A 413 25.69 -7.92 -17.97
CA LEU A 413 25.43 -9.29 -17.49
C LEU A 413 24.41 -10.02 -18.36
N GLU A 414 23.34 -9.34 -18.76
CA GLU A 414 22.29 -9.91 -19.62
C GLU A 414 22.74 -10.04 -21.08
N GLN A 415 23.57 -9.11 -21.56
CA GLN A 415 24.13 -9.10 -22.92
C GLN A 415 25.20 -10.18 -23.09
N ALA A 416 26.11 -10.34 -22.13
CA ALA A 416 27.10 -11.41 -22.12
C ALA A 416 26.45 -12.79 -22.14
N ALA A 417 25.39 -12.98 -21.36
CA ALA A 417 24.62 -14.22 -21.38
C ALA A 417 23.90 -14.46 -22.71
N GLU A 418 23.39 -13.40 -23.35
CA GLU A 418 22.79 -13.49 -24.69
C GLU A 418 23.80 -13.92 -25.75
N LEU A 419 25.01 -13.33 -25.72
CA LEU A 419 26.13 -13.73 -26.58
C LEU A 419 26.56 -15.18 -26.34
N ALA A 420 26.49 -15.65 -25.09
CA ALA A 420 26.72 -17.05 -24.72
C ALA A 420 25.56 -18.00 -25.08
N GLY A 421 24.56 -17.55 -25.83
CA GLY A 421 23.43 -18.37 -26.29
C GLY A 421 22.32 -18.58 -25.26
N ALA A 422 22.30 -17.84 -24.15
CA ALA A 422 21.22 -17.94 -23.17
C ALA A 422 19.94 -17.26 -23.68
N GLY A 423 18.93 -18.08 -23.97
CA GLY A 423 17.58 -17.61 -24.29
C GLY A 423 16.95 -16.76 -23.16
N PRO A 424 15.88 -16.01 -23.45
CA PRO A 424 15.30 -15.03 -22.52
C PRO A 424 14.79 -15.65 -21.21
N VAL A 425 14.23 -16.87 -21.24
CA VAL A 425 13.79 -17.57 -20.02
C VAL A 425 15.01 -17.92 -19.15
N ARG A 426 16.08 -18.44 -19.75
CA ARG A 426 17.31 -18.82 -19.04
C ARG A 426 18.00 -17.60 -18.42
N ARG A 427 18.03 -16.46 -19.12
CA ARG A 427 18.54 -15.19 -18.57
C ARG A 427 17.68 -14.71 -17.40
N MET A 428 16.36 -14.76 -17.54
CA MET A 428 15.45 -14.35 -16.48
C MET A 428 15.61 -15.21 -15.22
N THR A 429 15.67 -16.54 -15.36
CA THR A 429 15.68 -17.45 -14.19
C THR A 429 17.06 -17.68 -13.59
N ARG A 430 18.16 -17.54 -14.35
CA ARG A 430 19.52 -17.81 -13.87
C ARG A 430 20.36 -16.57 -13.59
N ILE A 431 19.94 -15.40 -14.04
CA ILE A 431 20.72 -14.16 -13.89
C ILE A 431 19.88 -13.12 -13.18
N VAL A 432 18.75 -12.73 -13.78
CA VAL A 432 17.91 -11.64 -13.27
C VAL A 432 17.26 -12.05 -11.95
N ALA A 433 16.43 -13.10 -11.92
CA ALA A 433 15.69 -13.49 -10.72
C ALA A 433 16.61 -13.77 -9.50
N PRO A 434 17.73 -14.52 -9.62
CA PRO A 434 18.64 -14.75 -8.50
C PRO A 434 19.29 -13.48 -7.95
N ALA A 435 19.67 -12.54 -8.84
CA ALA A 435 20.24 -11.26 -8.43
C ALA A 435 19.20 -10.37 -7.72
N LEU A 436 17.92 -10.52 -8.06
CA LEU A 436 16.82 -9.74 -7.53
C LEU A 436 16.08 -10.37 -6.34
N VAL A 437 16.51 -11.52 -5.81
CA VAL A 437 15.80 -12.24 -4.72
C VAL A 437 15.40 -11.33 -3.55
N PRO A 438 16.27 -10.47 -2.99
CA PRO A 438 15.89 -9.60 -1.87
C PRO A 438 14.75 -8.63 -2.22
N SER A 439 14.79 -8.03 -3.42
CA SER A 439 13.75 -7.12 -3.89
C SER A 439 12.47 -7.88 -4.25
N LEU A 440 12.56 -9.07 -4.84
CA LEU A 440 11.40 -9.91 -5.14
C LEU A 440 10.67 -10.33 -3.86
N ILE A 441 11.40 -10.71 -2.81
CA ILE A 441 10.80 -11.05 -1.52
C ILE A 441 10.20 -9.81 -0.86
N GLY A 442 10.86 -8.66 -0.93
CA GLY A 442 10.27 -7.40 -0.45
C GLY A 442 8.97 -7.03 -1.16
N GLY A 443 8.91 -7.18 -2.49
CA GLY A 443 7.69 -6.99 -3.28
C GLY A 443 6.60 -8.03 -2.96
N TRP A 444 6.98 -9.29 -2.74
CA TRP A 444 6.06 -10.35 -2.32
C TRP A 444 5.45 -10.05 -0.94
N VAL A 445 6.28 -9.69 0.05
CA VAL A 445 5.82 -9.33 1.40
C VAL A 445 4.89 -8.12 1.34
N LEU A 446 5.24 -7.09 0.58
CA LEU A 446 4.38 -5.91 0.45
C LEU A 446 3.00 -6.28 -0.12
N MET A 447 2.96 -7.06 -1.20
CA MET A 447 1.70 -7.48 -1.80
C MET A 447 0.90 -8.37 -0.85
N PHE A 448 1.55 -9.30 -0.15
CA PHE A 448 0.92 -10.14 0.85
C PHE A 448 0.27 -9.31 1.97
N VAL A 449 0.99 -8.33 2.51
CA VAL A 449 0.47 -7.43 3.56
C VAL A 449 -0.72 -6.62 3.07
N LEU A 450 -0.65 -6.08 1.85
CA LEU A 450 -1.76 -5.32 1.26
C LEU A 450 -2.99 -6.20 1.01
N ALA A 451 -2.79 -7.43 0.53
CA ALA A 451 -3.86 -8.41 0.32
C ALA A 451 -4.51 -8.84 1.65
N MET A 452 -3.70 -9.08 2.69
CA MET A 452 -4.16 -9.47 4.03
C MET A 452 -5.15 -8.48 4.65
N ARG A 453 -4.94 -7.19 4.41
CA ARG A 453 -5.74 -6.10 4.98
C ARG A 453 -6.79 -5.56 4.01
N GLU A 454 -6.93 -6.13 2.82
CA GLU A 454 -7.83 -5.61 1.80
C GLU A 454 -9.29 -5.90 2.17
N LEU A 455 -10.08 -4.84 2.27
CA LEU A 455 -11.51 -4.89 2.55
C LEU A 455 -12.30 -4.14 1.47
N ASP A 456 -11.81 -3.00 1.02
CA ASP A 456 -12.60 -2.02 0.26
C ASP A 456 -13.12 -2.56 -1.09
N ALA A 457 -12.30 -3.30 -1.85
CA ALA A 457 -12.78 -4.00 -3.06
C ALA A 457 -13.43 -5.35 -2.74
N ALA A 458 -12.96 -5.98 -1.65
CA ALA A 458 -13.34 -7.33 -1.25
C ALA A 458 -14.79 -7.40 -0.75
N ILE A 459 -15.28 -6.37 -0.06
CA ILE A 459 -16.64 -6.32 0.50
C ILE A 459 -17.76 -6.50 -0.54
N LEU A 460 -17.47 -6.24 -1.81
CA LEU A 460 -18.40 -6.35 -2.94
C LEU A 460 -18.43 -7.73 -3.58
N VAL A 461 -17.43 -8.58 -3.32
CA VAL A 461 -17.29 -9.90 -3.94
C VAL A 461 -17.75 -10.97 -2.95
N PRO A 462 -18.81 -11.76 -3.25
CA PRO A 462 -19.34 -12.75 -2.31
C PRO A 462 -18.32 -13.75 -1.81
N ALA A 463 -17.40 -14.20 -2.67
CA ALA A 463 -16.31 -15.11 -2.29
C ALA A 463 -15.37 -14.54 -1.22
N ALA A 464 -15.29 -13.20 -1.10
CA ALA A 464 -14.47 -12.55 -0.10
C ALA A 464 -15.18 -12.34 1.26
N ASN A 465 -16.46 -12.70 1.38
CA ASN A 465 -17.15 -12.75 2.68
C ASN A 465 -16.48 -13.75 3.64
N ASP A 466 -15.77 -14.74 3.08
CA ASP A 466 -14.97 -15.70 3.82
C ASP A 466 -13.63 -15.14 4.30
N THR A 467 -13.29 -13.88 4.02
CA THR A 467 -12.04 -13.27 4.52
C THR A 467 -12.15 -12.81 5.97
N VAL A 468 -11.01 -12.81 6.67
CA VAL A 468 -10.94 -12.35 8.06
C VAL A 468 -11.24 -10.85 8.20
N MET A 469 -10.87 -10.03 7.20
CA MET A 469 -11.15 -8.59 7.24
C MET A 469 -12.65 -8.30 7.14
N PHE A 470 -13.39 -9.06 6.33
CA PHE A 470 -14.86 -8.94 6.28
C PHE A 470 -15.50 -9.31 7.63
N ARG A 471 -15.02 -10.39 8.27
CA ARG A 471 -15.47 -10.76 9.63
C ARG A 471 -15.18 -9.66 10.66
N MET A 472 -13.98 -9.08 10.62
CA MET A 472 -13.58 -7.99 11.51
C MET A 472 -14.47 -6.76 11.30
N PHE A 473 -14.69 -6.34 10.06
CA PHE A 473 -15.55 -5.20 9.73
C PHE A 473 -16.98 -5.35 10.27
N ASN A 474 -17.57 -6.52 10.12
CA ASN A 474 -18.89 -6.80 10.70
C ASN A 474 -18.85 -6.78 12.23
N ALA A 475 -17.87 -7.46 12.84
CA ALA A 475 -17.78 -7.57 14.30
C ALA A 475 -17.62 -6.21 15.00
N VAL A 476 -16.89 -5.28 14.39
CA VAL A 476 -16.70 -3.91 14.87
C VAL A 476 -18.04 -3.16 14.99
N HIS A 477 -18.98 -3.39 14.07
CA HIS A 477 -20.30 -2.75 14.09
C HIS A 477 -21.30 -3.38 15.08
N PHE A 478 -21.01 -4.58 15.61
CA PHE A 478 -21.88 -5.28 16.56
C PHE A 478 -21.40 -5.20 18.03
N GLY A 479 -20.43 -4.33 18.35
CA GLY A 479 -20.07 -4.00 19.74
C GLY A 479 -19.41 -5.14 20.54
N ARG A 480 -18.60 -5.99 19.89
CA ARG A 480 -17.87 -7.09 20.54
C ARG A 480 -16.40 -6.73 20.78
N ASP A 481 -16.14 -5.84 21.72
CA ASP A 481 -14.83 -5.18 21.85
C ASP A 481 -13.66 -6.15 22.16
N ASP A 482 -13.87 -7.13 23.03
CA ASP A 482 -12.87 -8.14 23.42
C ASP A 482 -12.50 -9.08 22.25
N PHE A 483 -13.52 -9.57 21.54
CA PHE A 483 -13.38 -10.42 20.36
C PHE A 483 -12.73 -9.67 19.20
N VAL A 484 -13.18 -8.44 18.92
CA VAL A 484 -12.62 -7.59 17.87
C VAL A 484 -11.14 -7.33 18.15
N ALA A 485 -10.78 -7.01 19.40
CA ALA A 485 -9.40 -6.78 19.80
C ALA A 485 -8.52 -8.03 19.64
N ALA A 486 -9.00 -9.20 20.07
CA ALA A 486 -8.27 -10.45 19.88
C ALA A 486 -8.09 -10.79 18.39
N LEU A 487 -9.14 -10.65 17.57
CA LEU A 487 -9.08 -10.89 16.13
C LEU A 487 -8.12 -9.92 15.43
N ALA A 488 -8.17 -8.64 15.78
CA ALA A 488 -7.26 -7.59 15.32
C ALA A 488 -5.79 -7.96 15.60
N LEU A 489 -5.47 -8.42 16.81
CA LEU A 489 -4.12 -8.86 17.17
C LEU A 489 -3.70 -10.13 16.42
N LEU A 490 -4.61 -11.07 16.18
CA LEU A 490 -4.33 -12.27 15.36
C LEU A 490 -4.00 -11.89 13.91
N ILE A 491 -4.78 -11.00 13.30
CA ILE A 491 -4.51 -10.50 11.93
C ILE A 491 -3.13 -9.84 11.88
N LEU A 492 -2.83 -8.95 12.85
CA LEU A 492 -1.54 -8.27 12.92
C LEU A 492 -0.38 -9.26 13.06
N PHE A 493 -0.52 -10.24 13.96
CA PHE A 493 0.49 -11.28 14.19
C PHE A 493 0.78 -12.05 12.89
N VAL A 494 -0.26 -12.60 12.26
CA VAL A 494 -0.14 -13.38 11.04
C VAL A 494 0.46 -12.56 9.90
N THR A 495 0.14 -11.27 9.82
CA THR A 495 0.62 -10.39 8.76
C THR A 495 2.10 -10.00 8.93
N ILE A 496 2.59 -9.87 10.17
CA ILE A 496 4.00 -9.51 10.45
C ILE A 496 4.95 -10.70 10.27
N VAL A 497 4.47 -11.94 10.50
CA VAL A 497 5.29 -13.16 10.54
C VAL A 497 6.20 -13.33 9.30
N PRO A 498 5.73 -13.23 8.04
CA PRO A 498 6.60 -13.44 6.88
C PRO A 498 7.77 -12.46 6.81
N GLY A 499 7.55 -11.19 7.19
CA GLY A 499 8.61 -10.19 7.21
C GLY A 499 9.64 -10.44 8.31
N VAL A 500 9.20 -10.91 9.48
CA VAL A 500 10.09 -11.30 10.58
C VAL A 500 10.91 -12.54 10.22
N LEU A 501 10.27 -13.57 9.66
CA LEU A 501 10.97 -14.78 9.23
C LEU A 501 12.05 -14.47 8.19
N TRP A 502 11.76 -13.62 7.21
CA TRP A 502 12.78 -13.18 6.25
C TRP A 502 13.97 -12.54 6.95
N ARG A 503 13.73 -11.62 7.88
CA ARG A 503 14.80 -10.91 8.59
C ARG A 503 15.66 -11.88 9.41
N LEU A 504 15.03 -12.84 10.09
CA LEU A 504 15.72 -13.84 10.90
C LEU A 504 16.58 -14.79 10.07
N PHE A 505 16.07 -15.28 8.93
CA PHE A 505 16.81 -16.25 8.10
C PHE A 505 17.82 -15.63 7.14
N SER A 506 17.56 -14.43 6.61
CA SER A 506 18.44 -13.79 5.62
C SER A 506 19.54 -12.93 6.26
N GLY A 507 19.34 -12.46 7.49
CA GLY A 507 20.18 -11.43 8.12
C GLY A 507 20.15 -10.08 7.40
N LYS A 508 19.28 -9.92 6.40
CA LYS A 508 19.17 -8.72 5.54
C LYS A 508 17.88 -7.97 5.81
N GLU A 509 17.90 -6.66 5.61
CA GLU A 509 16.68 -5.85 5.61
C GLU A 509 15.84 -6.15 4.36
N LEU A 510 14.51 -6.09 4.47
CA LEU A 510 13.60 -6.22 3.33
C LEU A 510 13.72 -5.00 2.40
N GLU A 511 13.85 -5.23 1.10
CA GLU A 511 13.73 -4.19 0.09
C GLU A 511 12.27 -4.05 -0.38
N VAL A 512 11.44 -3.38 0.42
CA VAL A 512 9.97 -3.41 0.28
C VAL A 512 9.43 -2.51 -0.86
N LEU A 513 10.18 -1.50 -1.34
CA LEU A 513 9.72 -0.55 -2.38
C LEU A 513 10.83 -0.19 -3.41
N PRO A 514 10.50 0.27 -4.66
CA PRO A 514 11.35 0.43 -5.86
C PRO A 514 12.56 1.36 -5.77
#